data_AF-A0A139XR07-F1
#
_entry.id   AF-A0A139XR07-F1
#
_cell.length_a   1.000
_cell.length_b   1.000
_cell.length_c   1.000
_cell.angle_alpha   90.00
_cell.angle_beta   90.00
_cell.angle_gamma   90.00
#
_symmetry.space_group_name_H-M   'P 1'
#
loop_
_entity.id
_entity.type
_entity.pdbx_description
1 polymer ?
#
loop_
_entity_poly.entity_id
_entity_poly.type
_entity_poly.pdbx_seq_one_letter_code
_entity_poly.pdbx_strand_id
1 'polypeptide(L)'
;FFEAFLSHWENVFGSQSARHLFVVTCSEEEQVVVLERGDCLVAINLHPTQSYEGFHTGCMYSGPEMQLLFDTDEERFGGFGRLTARSLHPVLSGKDSRPHSVKLYLPSRTGAVYVSSHLFDQRYAARWDADPVMHFTADDFVAHLATVKAECMQAIS
;
A
#
# COMPACT_ATOMS: atom_id res chain seq x y z
N PHE A 1 15.46 4.16 -1.80
CA PHE A 1 14.77 3.44 -0.71
C PHE A 1 13.39 2.96 -1.15
N PHE A 2 12.47 3.84 -1.58
CA PHE A 2 11.13 3.46 -2.04
C PHE A 2 11.09 2.29 -3.04
N GLU A 3 11.95 2.30 -4.07
CA GLU A 3 12.03 1.18 -5.03
C GLU A 3 12.44 -0.15 -4.39
N ALA A 4 13.37 -0.11 -3.43
CA ALA A 4 13.77 -1.31 -2.69
C ALA A 4 12.61 -1.82 -1.83
N PHE A 5 11.89 -0.91 -1.17
CA PHE A 5 10.68 -1.24 -0.41
C PHE A 5 9.63 -1.91 -1.32
N LEU A 6 9.33 -1.36 -2.50
CA LEU A 6 8.38 -1.97 -3.45
C LEU A 6 8.81 -3.36 -3.94
N SER A 7 10.12 -3.61 -4.02
CA SER A 7 10.64 -4.94 -4.38
C SER A 7 10.40 -5.96 -3.25
N HIS A 8 10.63 -5.57 -2.00
CA HIS A 8 10.35 -6.41 -0.84
C HIS A 8 8.83 -6.61 -0.65
N TRP A 9 8.03 -5.58 -0.94
CA TRP A 9 6.58 -5.65 -0.95
C TRP A 9 6.08 -6.77 -1.87
N GLU A 10 6.67 -6.89 -3.06
CA GLU A 10 6.32 -7.98 -3.97
C GLU A 10 6.66 -9.35 -3.39
N ASN A 11 7.77 -9.49 -2.68
CA ASN A 11 8.13 -10.75 -2.01
C ASN A 11 7.13 -11.13 -0.90
N VAL A 12 6.54 -10.14 -0.20
CA VAL A 12 5.56 -10.38 0.86
C VAL A 12 4.17 -10.70 0.28
N PHE A 13 3.69 -9.90 -0.68
CA PHE A 13 2.30 -9.97 -1.16
C PHE A 13 2.11 -10.78 -2.46
N GLY A 14 3.14 -10.87 -3.30
CA GLY A 14 3.05 -11.52 -4.62
C GLY A 14 2.07 -10.80 -5.56
N SER A 15 1.85 -9.51 -5.37
CA SER A 15 0.82 -8.72 -6.04
C SER A 15 0.97 -8.70 -7.58
N GLN A 16 2.19 -8.63 -8.10
CA GLN A 16 2.45 -8.61 -9.55
C GLN A 16 2.16 -9.97 -10.18
N SER A 17 2.44 -11.06 -9.46
CA SER A 17 2.10 -12.42 -9.92
C SER A 17 0.62 -12.79 -9.76
N ALA A 18 -0.18 -11.95 -9.08
CA ALA A 18 -1.57 -12.26 -8.78
C ALA A 18 -2.44 -12.32 -10.06
N ARG A 19 -3.30 -13.33 -10.13
CA ARG A 19 -4.26 -13.50 -11.22
C ARG A 19 -5.39 -12.46 -11.20
N HIS A 20 -5.75 -11.99 -10.00
CA HIS A 20 -6.82 -11.01 -9.82
C HIS A 20 -6.32 -9.61 -10.15
N LEU A 21 -6.98 -8.96 -11.11
CA LEU A 21 -6.84 -7.56 -11.45
C LEU A 21 -8.22 -7.02 -11.81
N PHE A 22 -8.63 -5.93 -11.17
CA PHE A 22 -9.88 -5.25 -11.51
C PHE A 22 -9.71 -3.74 -11.32
N VAL A 23 -10.07 -2.94 -12.32
CA VAL A 23 -10.08 -1.47 -12.19
C VAL A 23 -11.45 -1.05 -11.68
N VAL A 24 -11.51 -0.54 -10.44
CA VAL A 24 -12.75 -0.09 -9.80
C VAL A 24 -13.14 1.29 -10.30
N THR A 25 -12.17 2.20 -10.36
CA THR A 25 -12.38 3.58 -10.78
C THR A 25 -11.20 4.06 -11.62
N CYS A 26 -11.48 4.74 -12.71
CA CYS A 26 -10.51 5.47 -13.52
C CYS A 26 -11.20 6.75 -13.98
N SER A 27 -11.12 7.80 -13.14
CA SER A 27 -11.86 9.04 -13.30
C SER A 27 -10.93 10.12 -13.84
N GLU A 28 -11.22 10.66 -15.04
CA GLU A 28 -10.47 11.78 -15.61
C GLU A 28 -10.76 13.10 -14.90
N GLU A 29 -12.00 13.30 -14.44
CA GLU A 29 -12.44 14.51 -13.75
C GLU A 29 -11.80 14.62 -12.35
N GLU A 30 -11.87 13.54 -11.57
CA GLU A 30 -11.28 13.52 -10.23
C GLU A 30 -9.77 13.28 -10.27
N GLN A 31 -9.25 12.80 -11.40
CA GLN A 31 -7.87 12.33 -11.60
C GLN A 31 -7.48 11.25 -10.58
N VAL A 32 -8.42 10.35 -10.29
CA VAL A 32 -8.25 9.25 -9.34
C VAL A 32 -8.36 7.91 -10.05
N VAL A 33 -7.44 7.01 -9.73
CA VAL A 33 -7.45 5.61 -10.16
C VAL A 33 -7.52 4.71 -8.94
N VAL A 34 -8.52 3.84 -8.88
CA VAL A 34 -8.63 2.79 -7.88
C VAL A 34 -8.68 1.44 -8.57
N LEU A 35 -7.82 0.52 -8.16
CA LEU A 35 -7.75 -0.82 -8.70
C LEU A 35 -7.51 -1.85 -7.61
N GLU A 36 -7.86 -3.08 -7.91
CA GLU A 36 -7.61 -4.26 -7.11
C GLU A 36 -6.53 -5.09 -7.79
N ARG A 37 -5.54 -5.53 -7.03
CA ARG A 37 -4.49 -6.44 -7.50
C ARG A 37 -4.22 -7.50 -6.44
N GLY A 38 -4.52 -8.76 -6.74
CA GLY A 38 -4.46 -9.84 -5.75
C GLY A 38 -5.37 -9.54 -4.57
N ASP A 39 -4.79 -9.47 -3.38
CA ASP A 39 -5.50 -9.18 -2.12
C ASP A 39 -5.47 -7.69 -1.73
N CYS A 40 -4.93 -6.83 -2.60
CA CYS A 40 -4.71 -5.41 -2.31
C CYS A 40 -5.65 -4.49 -3.09
N LEU A 41 -6.16 -3.46 -2.41
CA LEU A 41 -6.83 -2.31 -3.01
C LEU A 41 -5.82 -1.16 -3.11
N VAL A 42 -5.57 -0.68 -4.32
CA VAL A 42 -4.62 0.41 -4.62
C VAL A 42 -5.42 1.63 -5.05
N ALA A 43 -5.22 2.75 -4.35
CA ALA A 43 -5.85 4.03 -4.66
C ALA A 43 -4.78 5.08 -4.95
N ILE A 44 -4.87 5.73 -6.11
CA ILE A 44 -3.90 6.73 -6.58
C ILE A 44 -4.65 8.00 -6.92
N ASN A 45 -4.30 9.10 -6.25
CA ASN A 45 -4.79 10.43 -6.57
C ASN A 45 -3.71 11.19 -7.35
N LEU A 46 -3.94 11.40 -8.64
CA LEU A 46 -3.05 12.13 -9.54
C LEU A 46 -3.42 13.61 -9.65
N HIS A 47 -4.46 14.07 -8.96
CA HIS A 47 -4.86 15.47 -9.01
C HIS A 47 -3.73 16.36 -8.48
N PRO A 48 -3.35 17.44 -9.19
CA PRO A 48 -2.19 18.24 -8.81
C PRO A 48 -2.36 19.05 -7.52
N THR A 49 -3.59 19.19 -7.00
CA THR A 49 -3.95 20.14 -5.94
C THR A 49 -5.09 19.66 -5.05
N GLN A 50 -6.04 18.88 -5.58
CA GLN A 50 -7.21 18.42 -4.83
C GLN A 50 -6.88 17.20 -3.98
N SER A 51 -7.26 17.28 -2.70
CA SER A 51 -7.31 16.15 -1.78
C SER A 51 -8.77 15.77 -1.52
N TYR A 52 -9.03 14.50 -1.22
CA TYR A 52 -10.39 13.98 -1.01
C TYR A 52 -10.52 13.38 0.39
N GLU A 53 -11.27 14.04 1.28
CA GLU A 53 -11.61 13.57 2.62
C GLU A 53 -12.85 12.66 2.57
N GLY A 54 -12.63 11.36 2.35
CA GLY A 54 -13.73 10.37 2.30
C GLY A 54 -14.14 9.96 0.89
N PHE A 55 -13.18 9.89 -0.04
CA PHE A 55 -13.36 9.30 -1.36
C PHE A 55 -13.98 7.91 -1.24
N HIS A 56 -15.18 7.72 -1.80
CA HIS A 56 -15.97 6.51 -1.63
C HIS A 56 -15.83 5.62 -2.86
N THR A 57 -15.16 4.47 -2.69
CA THR A 57 -14.85 3.52 -3.78
C THR A 57 -15.29 2.11 -3.43
N GLY A 58 -15.69 1.33 -4.43
CA GLY A 58 -15.95 -0.10 -4.32
C GLY A 58 -14.70 -0.93 -3.98
N CYS A 59 -14.90 -2.12 -3.43
CA CYS A 59 -13.85 -3.13 -3.24
C CYS A 59 -14.43 -4.57 -3.20
N MET A 60 -13.64 -5.56 -3.62
CA MET A 60 -13.99 -6.99 -3.55
C MET A 60 -13.98 -7.54 -2.13
N TYR A 61 -13.12 -6.96 -1.29
CA TYR A 61 -12.65 -7.59 -0.07
C TYR A 61 -13.69 -7.45 1.03
N SER A 62 -13.98 -8.57 1.69
CA SER A 62 -14.84 -8.63 2.86
C SER A 62 -14.01 -8.56 4.15
N GLY A 63 -14.71 -8.40 5.27
CA GLY A 63 -14.10 -8.22 6.59
C GLY A 63 -14.69 -7.01 7.30
N PRO A 64 -14.28 -6.76 8.55
CA PRO A 64 -14.76 -5.61 9.30
C PRO A 64 -14.17 -4.31 8.72
N GLU A 65 -12.88 -4.32 8.37
CA GLU A 65 -12.11 -3.12 8.06
C GLU A 65 -11.05 -3.40 6.99
N MET A 66 -10.79 -2.39 6.16
CA MET A 66 -9.60 -2.29 5.31
C MET A 66 -8.51 -1.55 6.08
N GLN A 67 -7.33 -2.13 6.15
CA GLN A 67 -6.16 -1.55 6.80
C GLN A 67 -5.24 -0.90 5.78
N LEU A 68 -4.75 0.31 6.08
CA LEU A 68 -3.66 0.94 5.35
C LEU A 68 -2.36 0.17 5.60
N LEU A 69 -1.71 -0.29 4.52
CA LEU A 69 -0.43 -0.97 4.60
C LEU A 69 0.74 0.00 4.51
N PHE A 70 0.74 0.81 3.46
CA PHE A 70 1.69 1.88 3.23
C PHE A 70 1.10 2.90 2.26
N ASP A 71 1.68 4.08 2.23
CA ASP A 71 1.37 5.10 1.25
C ASP A 71 2.63 5.86 0.81
N THR A 72 2.58 6.50 -0.35
CA THR A 72 3.73 7.24 -0.89
C THR A 72 3.95 8.59 -0.21
N ASP A 73 3.02 9.05 0.63
CA ASP A 73 3.13 10.29 1.39
C ASP A 73 3.82 10.08 2.74
N GLU A 74 4.19 8.86 3.13
CA GLU A 74 4.95 8.62 4.36
C GLU A 74 6.29 9.38 4.38
N GLU A 75 6.68 9.87 5.56
CA GLU A 75 7.93 10.63 5.75
C GLU A 75 9.17 9.82 5.32
N ARG A 76 9.17 8.49 5.53
CA ARG A 76 10.27 7.60 5.12
C ARG A 76 10.48 7.56 3.60
N PHE A 77 9.48 7.95 2.82
CA PHE A 77 9.57 8.07 1.36
C PHE A 77 9.74 9.52 0.90
N GLY A 78 9.87 10.47 1.83
CA GLY A 78 9.99 11.90 1.55
C GLY A 78 8.66 12.62 1.36
N GLY A 79 7.54 12.01 1.77
CA GLY A 79 6.23 12.64 1.76
C GLY A 79 5.93 13.45 3.03
N PHE A 80 4.69 13.94 3.16
CA PHE A 80 4.25 14.82 4.25
C PHE A 80 3.70 14.10 5.50
N GLY A 81 3.57 12.78 5.47
CA GLY A 81 3.06 11.97 6.58
C GLY A 81 1.59 12.22 6.93
N ARG A 82 0.73 12.53 5.94
CA ARG A 82 -0.65 12.95 6.22
C ARG A 82 -1.60 11.80 6.58
N LEU A 83 -1.29 10.57 6.19
CA LEU A 83 -2.07 9.40 6.56
C LEU A 83 -1.51 8.79 7.85
N THR A 84 -2.42 8.33 8.72
CA THR A 84 -2.04 7.60 9.93
C THR A 84 -1.65 6.18 9.56
N ALA A 85 -0.41 5.79 9.84
CA ALA A 85 0.06 4.43 9.61
C ALA A 85 -0.87 3.38 10.26
N ARG A 86 -1.16 2.30 9.51
CA ARG A 86 -2.07 1.21 9.94
C ARG A 86 -3.50 1.68 10.27
N SER A 87 -3.97 2.79 9.71
CA SER A 87 -5.37 3.21 9.87
C SER A 87 -6.35 2.15 9.37
N LEU A 88 -7.46 1.99 10.09
CA LEU A 88 -8.52 1.05 9.78
C LEU A 88 -9.73 1.80 9.22
N HIS A 89 -10.28 1.27 8.14
CA HIS A 89 -11.38 1.87 7.40
C HIS A 89 -12.54 0.87 7.31
N PRO A 90 -13.71 1.16 7.91
CA PRO A 90 -14.83 0.23 7.91
C PRO A 90 -15.28 -0.17 6.49
N VAL A 91 -15.56 -1.46 6.31
CA VAL A 91 -16.15 -1.98 5.07
C VAL A 91 -17.65 -1.68 5.06
N LEU A 92 -18.14 -1.15 3.94
CA LEU A 92 -19.51 -0.69 3.72
C LEU A 92 -20.22 -1.54 2.64
N SER A 93 -21.49 -1.22 2.37
CA SER A 93 -22.28 -1.86 1.32
C SER A 93 -21.70 -1.62 -0.09
N GLY A 94 -21.95 -2.52 -1.01
CA GLY A 94 -21.38 -2.50 -2.36
C GLY A 94 -21.59 -1.21 -3.16
N LYS A 95 -20.59 -0.88 -3.99
CA LYS A 95 -20.52 0.26 -4.90
C LYS A 95 -19.66 -0.13 -6.12
N ASP A 96 -19.77 0.58 -7.24
CA ASP A 96 -18.86 0.46 -8.40
C ASP A 96 -18.73 -0.98 -8.94
N SER A 97 -19.87 -1.69 -9.01
CA SER A 97 -19.93 -3.10 -9.41
C SER A 97 -19.12 -4.06 -8.53
N ARG A 98 -18.86 -3.66 -7.28
CA ARG A 98 -18.22 -4.47 -6.24
C ARG A 98 -19.19 -4.80 -5.10
N PRO A 99 -19.01 -5.94 -4.42
CA PRO A 99 -19.89 -6.35 -3.32
C PRO A 99 -19.76 -5.47 -2.08
N HIS A 100 -18.62 -4.80 -1.91
CA HIS A 100 -18.31 -3.95 -0.76
C HIS A 100 -17.79 -2.57 -1.21
N SER A 101 -17.64 -1.65 -0.27
CA SER A 101 -17.01 -0.35 -0.51
C SER A 101 -16.31 0.18 0.72
N VAL A 102 -15.49 1.22 0.56
CA VAL A 102 -14.72 1.87 1.63
C VAL A 102 -14.61 3.37 1.37
N LYS A 103 -14.45 4.16 2.44
CA LYS A 103 -14.17 5.61 2.37
C LYS A 103 -12.73 5.89 2.78
N LEU A 104 -11.99 6.57 1.91
CA LEU A 104 -10.55 6.79 2.05
C LEU A 104 -10.23 8.29 2.05
N TYR A 105 -9.20 8.67 2.79
CA TYR A 105 -8.57 9.98 2.61
C TYR A 105 -7.49 9.84 1.54
N LEU A 106 -7.61 10.61 0.45
CA LEU A 106 -6.69 10.60 -0.67
C LEU A 106 -6.07 11.99 -0.86
N PRO A 107 -4.89 12.28 -0.29
CA PRO A 107 -4.20 13.53 -0.55
C PRO A 107 -3.82 13.69 -2.02
N SER A 108 -3.62 14.94 -2.48
CA SER A 108 -3.16 15.22 -3.84
C SER A 108 -1.78 14.59 -4.12
N ARG A 109 -1.61 13.95 -5.29
CA ARG A 109 -0.35 13.35 -5.78
C ARG A 109 0.19 12.20 -4.92
N THR A 110 -0.68 11.35 -4.40
CA THR A 110 -0.29 10.22 -3.54
C THR A 110 -0.89 8.90 -4.02
N GLY A 111 -0.21 7.79 -3.73
CA GLY A 111 -0.74 6.44 -3.83
C GLY A 111 -0.79 5.78 -2.45
N ALA A 112 -1.86 5.03 -2.17
CA ALA A 112 -2.05 4.28 -0.93
C ALA A 112 -2.50 2.86 -1.24
N VAL A 113 -2.03 1.89 -0.44
CA VAL A 113 -2.36 0.48 -0.58
C VAL A 113 -3.02 -0.04 0.67
N TYR A 114 -4.16 -0.72 0.48
CA TYR A 114 -4.98 -1.28 1.55
C TYR A 114 -5.20 -2.78 1.37
N VAL A 115 -5.46 -3.46 2.47
CA VAL A 115 -5.85 -4.88 2.51
C VAL A 115 -6.93 -5.09 3.57
N SER A 116 -7.73 -6.14 3.46
CA SER A 116 -8.61 -6.54 4.57
C SER A 116 -7.77 -6.86 5.82
N SER A 117 -8.07 -6.22 6.96
CA SER A 117 -7.31 -6.39 8.21
C SER A 117 -7.23 -7.86 8.64
N HIS A 118 -8.36 -8.55 8.54
CA HIS A 118 -8.46 -9.98 8.83
C HIS A 118 -7.54 -10.84 7.96
N LEU A 119 -7.44 -10.49 6.67
CA LEU A 119 -6.61 -11.23 5.72
C LEU A 119 -5.11 -10.91 5.90
N PHE A 120 -4.79 -9.67 6.29
CA PHE A 120 -3.43 -9.27 6.65
C PHE A 120 -2.90 -10.13 7.79
N ASP A 121 -3.64 -10.23 8.89
CA ASP A 121 -3.24 -11.00 10.07
C ASP A 121 -3.05 -12.49 9.74
N GLN A 122 -3.92 -13.04 8.89
CA GLN A 122 -3.86 -14.45 8.53
C GLN A 122 -2.71 -14.82 7.60
N ARG A 123 -2.36 -13.95 6.64
CA ARG A 123 -1.47 -14.34 5.53
C ARG A 123 -0.15 -13.59 5.51
N TYR A 124 -0.11 -12.36 6.02
CA TYR A 124 0.96 -11.42 5.73
C TYR A 124 1.70 -10.91 6.96
N ALA A 125 1.04 -10.76 8.12
CA ALA A 125 1.65 -10.18 9.33
C ALA A 125 3.02 -10.79 9.68
N ALA A 126 3.12 -12.13 9.72
CA ALA A 126 4.38 -12.80 10.04
C ALA A 126 5.51 -12.53 9.04
N ARG A 127 5.20 -12.39 7.73
CA ARG A 127 6.20 -12.09 6.70
C ARG A 127 6.56 -10.62 6.68
N TRP A 128 5.57 -9.76 6.92
CA TRP A 128 5.73 -8.32 7.04
C TRP A 128 6.68 -7.98 8.19
N ASP A 129 6.40 -8.51 9.38
CA ASP A 129 7.19 -8.24 10.58
C ASP A 129 8.59 -8.89 10.54
N ALA A 130 8.76 -9.96 9.74
CA ALA A 130 10.06 -10.60 9.55
C ALA A 130 10.97 -9.85 8.56
N ASP A 131 10.42 -9.01 7.70
CA ASP A 131 11.19 -8.25 6.71
C ASP A 131 11.52 -6.85 7.28
N PRO A 132 12.79 -6.60 7.64
CA PRO A 132 13.16 -5.35 8.30
C PRO A 132 12.96 -4.14 7.39
N VAL A 133 13.04 -4.31 6.06
CA VAL A 133 12.83 -3.22 5.09
C VAL A 133 11.42 -2.66 5.16
N MET A 134 10.44 -3.45 5.61
CA MET A 134 9.05 -3.00 5.80
C MET A 134 8.90 -1.95 6.89
N HIS A 135 9.90 -1.81 7.77
CA HIS A 135 9.87 -0.93 8.94
C HIS A 135 10.97 0.14 8.94
N PHE A 136 11.86 0.11 7.95
CA PHE A 136 12.99 1.04 7.87
C PHE A 136 12.58 2.47 7.55
N THR A 137 13.33 3.40 8.12
CA THR A 137 13.50 4.75 7.59
C THR A 137 14.53 4.75 6.45
N ALA A 138 14.66 5.89 5.76
CA ALA A 138 15.70 6.05 4.75
C ALA A 138 17.11 5.87 5.35
N ASP A 139 17.34 6.35 6.57
CA ASP A 139 18.64 6.24 7.26
C ASP A 139 18.93 4.79 7.69
N ASP A 140 17.92 4.07 8.21
CA ASP A 140 18.06 2.65 8.55
C ASP A 140 18.44 1.81 7.32
N PHE A 141 17.83 2.10 6.18
CA PHE A 141 18.15 1.43 4.92
C PHE A 141 19.58 1.73 4.45
N VAL A 142 20.05 2.97 4.57
CA VAL A 142 21.44 3.34 4.23
C VAL A 142 22.44 2.60 5.13
N ALA A 143 22.15 2.50 6.43
CA ALA A 143 22.96 1.73 7.36
C ALA A 143 22.97 0.23 7.00
N HIS A 144 21.82 -0.33 6.66
CA HIS A 144 21.69 -1.73 6.25
C HIS A 144 22.49 -2.06 4.97
N LEU A 145 22.49 -1.16 3.98
CA LEU A 145 23.27 -1.34 2.75
C LEU A 145 24.77 -1.48 2.98
N ALA A 146 25.32 -0.84 4.02
CA ALA A 146 26.73 -0.99 4.38
C ALA A 146 27.04 -2.42 4.83
N THR A 147 26.15 -3.01 5.63
CA THR A 147 26.25 -4.40 6.09
C THR A 147 26.17 -5.38 4.91
N VAL A 148 25.17 -5.23 4.04
CA VAL A 148 25.00 -6.12 2.87
C VAL A 148 26.23 -6.07 1.96
N LYS A 149 26.81 -4.87 1.72
CA LYS A 149 28.03 -4.75 0.92
C LYS A 149 29.22 -5.49 1.56
N ALA A 150 29.37 -5.42 2.88
CA ALA A 150 30.44 -6.12 3.58
C ALA A 150 30.29 -7.64 3.47
N GLU A 151 29.08 -8.17 3.64
CA GLU A 151 28.76 -9.59 3.50
C GLU A 151 29.01 -10.09 2.06
N CYS A 152 28.56 -9.34 1.04
CA CYS A 152 28.83 -9.68 -0.35
C CYS A 152 30.33 -9.72 -0.66
N MET A 153 31.13 -8.80 -0.12
CA MET A 153 32.58 -8.82 -0.32
C MET A 153 33.25 -10.05 0.31
N GLN A 154 32.75 -10.52 1.45
CA GLN A 154 33.25 -11.72 2.12
C GLN A 154 32.83 -13.02 1.42
N ALA A 155 31.67 -13.03 0.75
CA ALA A 155 31.19 -14.20 0.01
C ALA A 155 31.92 -14.43 -1.34
N ILE A 156 32.63 -13.42 -1.84
CA ILE A 156 33.34 -13.43 -3.13
C ILE A 156 34.85 -13.73 -2.96
N SER A 157 35.36 -13.62 -1.72
CA SER A 157 36.75 -13.96 -1.36
C SER A 157 36.92 -15.43 -1.00
#